data_AF-A0A6L8V7Y1-F1
#
_entry.id   AF-A0A6L8V7Y1-F1
#
_cell.length_a   1.000
_cell.length_b   1.000
_cell.length_c   1.000
_cell.angle_alpha   90.00
_cell.angle_beta   90.00
_cell.angle_gamma   90.00
#
_symmetry.space_group_name_H-M   'P 1'
#
loop_
_entity.id
_entity.type
_entity.pdbx_description
1 polymer ?
#
loop_
_entity_poly.entity_id
_entity_poly.type
_entity_poly.pdbx_seq_one_letter_code
_entity_poly.pdbx_strand_id
1 'polypeptide(L)'
;MRAEFVFRIFDKHINQLIRVCKQCPPEKRRVIPEGFKNNIHWHLGHVLVITEFDVLSLSEQPSILPESYKSFFAYGSKPADWKEEPPEWDLLISKLKGLRNHIHEVLKDRLDEPVKENFLHAQTISELIYLTAMHMFYHQGIIYGMMKSLESKVTEPQATPSDTAIFAGGCFWHMEETFQQLEGVSNVYTGYTGGRDTNPTYVKVVSNTTDHLESVEVHFNPNEITYEELLQVFWSNIDPTAGGHYGDRGNEHQSAIFYKNNEQKEQAEISRHKLRESKRFNKPIGTKIAAATTFYKAEDEHQNFYEKTRSATKYRMSEFNSGRGFYFE
;
A
#
# COMPACT_ATOMS: atom_id res chain seq x y z
N MET A 1 -6.40 -7.02 -29.08
CA MET A 1 -6.34 -5.59 -28.69
C MET A 1 -7.58 -5.09 -27.94
N ARG A 2 -8.80 -5.00 -28.52
CA ARG A 2 -10.02 -4.56 -27.78
C ARG A 2 -10.49 -5.59 -26.74
N ALA A 3 -10.46 -6.88 -27.09
CA ALA A 3 -10.79 -7.99 -26.21
C ALA A 3 -9.91 -8.05 -24.94
N GLU A 4 -8.59 -7.99 -25.12
CA GLU A 4 -7.62 -7.98 -24.02
C GLU A 4 -7.78 -6.76 -23.11
N PHE A 5 -8.21 -5.62 -23.67
CA PHE A 5 -8.41 -4.39 -22.90
C PHE A 5 -9.59 -4.50 -21.93
N VAL A 6 -10.75 -4.98 -22.40
CA VAL A 6 -11.98 -5.07 -21.60
C VAL A 6 -11.81 -6.05 -20.45
N PHE A 7 -11.31 -7.26 -20.72
CA PHE A 7 -11.05 -8.24 -19.66
C PHE A 7 -9.98 -7.77 -18.67
N ARG A 8 -8.96 -7.05 -19.13
CA ARG A 8 -7.96 -6.46 -18.22
C ARG A 8 -8.57 -5.44 -17.26
N ILE A 9 -9.51 -4.62 -17.72
CA ILE A 9 -10.23 -3.67 -16.85
C ILE A 9 -11.13 -4.43 -15.86
N PHE A 10 -11.90 -5.39 -16.36
CA PHE A 10 -12.76 -6.24 -15.53
C PHE A 10 -11.96 -6.93 -14.42
N ASP A 11 -10.84 -7.56 -14.78
CA ASP A 11 -9.92 -8.24 -13.87
C ASP A 11 -9.27 -7.30 -12.87
N LYS A 12 -8.87 -6.10 -13.31
CA LYS A 12 -8.32 -5.07 -12.41
C LYS A 12 -9.32 -4.75 -11.30
N HIS A 13 -10.58 -4.49 -11.66
CA HIS A 13 -11.58 -4.09 -10.68
C HIS A 13 -12.03 -5.26 -9.79
N ILE A 14 -12.26 -6.45 -10.32
CA ILE A 14 -12.64 -7.58 -9.45
C ILE A 14 -11.54 -7.91 -8.43
N ASN A 15 -10.26 -7.86 -8.84
CA ASN A 15 -9.12 -8.09 -7.95
C ASN A 15 -8.98 -6.98 -6.91
N GLN A 16 -9.15 -5.72 -7.32
CA GLN A 16 -9.09 -4.59 -6.38
C GLN A 16 -10.23 -4.64 -5.36
N LEU A 17 -11.45 -4.98 -5.79
CA LEU A 17 -12.58 -5.17 -4.88
C LEU A 17 -12.28 -6.25 -3.84
N ILE A 18 -11.80 -7.43 -4.28
CA ILE A 18 -11.42 -8.52 -3.37
C ILE A 18 -10.33 -8.05 -2.39
N ARG A 19 -9.33 -7.29 -2.87
CA ARG A 19 -8.26 -6.75 -2.03
C ARG A 19 -8.80 -5.80 -0.95
N VAL A 20 -9.67 -4.87 -1.31
CA VAL A 20 -10.29 -3.94 -0.35
C VAL A 20 -11.19 -4.69 0.63
N CYS A 21 -12.02 -5.62 0.16
CA CYS A 21 -12.86 -6.44 1.02
C CYS A 21 -12.04 -7.24 2.05
N LYS A 22 -10.88 -7.79 1.67
CA LYS A 22 -10.00 -8.53 2.60
C LYS A 22 -9.47 -7.67 3.75
N GLN A 23 -9.36 -6.36 3.57
CA GLN A 23 -8.93 -5.43 4.62
C GLN A 23 -10.06 -5.12 5.62
N CYS A 24 -11.30 -5.51 5.35
CA CYS A 24 -12.43 -5.27 6.25
C CYS A 24 -12.42 -6.27 7.43
N PRO A 25 -12.28 -5.78 8.68
CA PRO A 25 -12.35 -6.63 9.87
C PRO A 25 -13.70 -7.35 9.97
N PRO A 26 -13.74 -8.63 10.43
CA PRO A 26 -14.97 -9.41 10.53
C PRO A 26 -16.12 -8.70 11.23
N GLU A 27 -15.84 -8.05 12.35
CA GLU A 27 -16.81 -7.33 13.19
C GLU A 27 -17.40 -6.09 12.51
N LYS A 28 -16.72 -5.55 11.49
CA LYS A 28 -17.16 -4.37 10.73
C LYS A 28 -17.99 -4.71 9.49
N ARG A 29 -17.90 -5.94 8.97
CA ARG A 29 -18.51 -6.34 7.67
C ARG A 29 -20.02 -6.09 7.60
N ARG A 30 -20.73 -6.25 8.71
CA ARG A 30 -22.19 -6.12 8.80
C ARG A 30 -22.67 -4.80 9.41
N VAL A 31 -21.75 -3.94 9.83
CA VAL A 31 -22.10 -2.61 10.36
C VAL A 31 -22.45 -1.68 9.22
N ILE A 32 -23.51 -0.89 9.39
CA ILE A 32 -23.89 0.19 8.47
C ILE A 32 -23.35 1.50 9.06
N PRO A 33 -22.26 2.08 8.50
CA PRO A 33 -21.76 3.38 8.95
C PRO A 33 -22.76 4.51 8.71
N GLU A 34 -22.60 5.60 9.47
CA GLU A 34 -23.46 6.78 9.34
C GLU A 34 -23.36 7.39 7.94
N GLY A 35 -24.51 7.75 7.36
CA GLY A 35 -24.59 8.25 5.99
C GLY A 35 -24.64 7.17 4.90
N PHE A 36 -24.48 5.90 5.25
CA PHE A 36 -24.59 4.77 4.31
C PHE A 36 -25.91 4.02 4.48
N LYS A 37 -26.39 3.40 3.41
CA LYS A 37 -27.68 2.67 3.38
C LYS A 37 -27.53 1.18 3.64
N ASN A 38 -26.38 0.61 3.29
CA ASN A 38 -26.11 -0.83 3.32
C ASN A 38 -24.79 -1.09 4.06
N ASN A 39 -24.52 -2.34 4.42
CA ASN A 39 -23.25 -2.77 5.01
C ASN A 39 -22.30 -3.31 3.93
N ILE A 40 -21.02 -3.49 4.28
CA ILE A 40 -19.99 -3.93 3.32
C ILE A 40 -20.29 -5.35 2.82
N HIS A 41 -20.85 -6.22 3.66
CA HIS A 41 -21.29 -7.57 3.28
C HIS A 41 -22.30 -7.52 2.13
N TRP A 42 -23.29 -6.64 2.22
CA TRP A 42 -24.24 -6.41 1.14
C TRP A 42 -23.56 -5.94 -0.14
N HIS A 43 -22.61 -5.00 -0.06
CA HIS A 43 -21.91 -4.52 -1.26
C HIS A 43 -21.11 -5.63 -1.96
N LEU A 44 -20.44 -6.51 -1.20
CA LEU A 44 -19.74 -7.66 -1.76
C LEU A 44 -20.70 -8.62 -2.48
N GLY A 45 -21.80 -9.01 -1.82
CA GLY A 45 -22.81 -9.87 -2.43
C GLY A 45 -23.54 -9.21 -3.61
N HIS A 46 -23.77 -7.90 -3.53
CA HIS A 46 -24.41 -7.12 -4.59
C HIS A 46 -23.56 -7.11 -5.85
N VAL A 47 -22.26 -6.83 -5.73
CA VAL A 47 -21.37 -6.92 -6.88
C VAL A 47 -21.39 -8.32 -7.49
N LEU A 48 -21.39 -9.38 -6.67
CA LEU A 48 -21.46 -10.76 -7.18
C LEU A 48 -22.74 -11.02 -8.00
N VAL A 49 -23.91 -10.72 -7.43
CA VAL A 49 -25.21 -10.98 -8.07
C VAL A 49 -25.42 -10.10 -9.31
N ILE A 50 -25.04 -8.83 -9.23
CA ILE A 50 -25.17 -7.91 -10.36
C ILE A 50 -24.18 -8.25 -11.48
N THR A 51 -22.95 -8.67 -11.16
CA THR A 51 -21.99 -9.11 -12.18
C THR A 51 -22.52 -10.32 -12.95
N GLU A 52 -23.15 -11.28 -12.26
CA GLU A 52 -23.78 -12.41 -12.95
C GLU A 52 -24.93 -11.94 -13.83
N PHE A 53 -25.82 -11.10 -13.31
CA PHE A 53 -26.97 -10.64 -14.06
C PHE A 53 -26.56 -9.82 -15.30
N ASP A 54 -25.76 -8.78 -15.09
CA ASP A 54 -25.34 -7.85 -16.12
C ASP A 54 -24.51 -8.54 -17.21
N VAL A 55 -23.65 -9.50 -16.85
CA VAL A 55 -22.77 -10.15 -17.82
C VAL A 55 -23.38 -11.43 -18.37
N LEU A 56 -23.80 -12.38 -17.51
CA LEU A 56 -24.29 -13.68 -17.96
C LEU A 56 -25.74 -13.60 -18.43
N SER A 57 -26.64 -13.07 -17.61
CA SER A 57 -28.07 -13.09 -17.96
C SER A 57 -28.37 -12.23 -19.20
N LEU A 58 -27.78 -11.03 -19.31
CA LEU A 58 -27.96 -10.17 -20.47
C LEU A 58 -27.24 -10.66 -21.74
N SER A 59 -26.28 -11.59 -21.62
CA SER A 59 -25.68 -12.31 -22.76
C SER A 59 -26.29 -13.71 -22.98
N GLU A 60 -27.47 -13.95 -22.41
CA GLU A 60 -28.22 -15.21 -22.53
C GLU A 60 -27.46 -16.45 -22.05
N GLN A 61 -26.50 -16.27 -21.15
CA GLN A 61 -25.84 -17.36 -20.43
C GLN A 61 -26.68 -17.80 -19.22
N PRO A 62 -26.65 -19.10 -18.87
CA PRO A 62 -27.35 -19.59 -17.69
C PRO A 62 -26.78 -18.98 -16.41
N SER A 63 -27.65 -18.74 -15.42
CA SER A 63 -27.23 -18.36 -14.07
C SER A 63 -26.53 -19.54 -13.39
N ILE A 64 -25.48 -19.23 -12.62
CA ILE A 64 -24.64 -20.17 -11.88
C ILE A 64 -24.72 -19.94 -10.35
N LEU A 65 -25.41 -18.89 -9.93
CA LEU A 65 -25.69 -18.55 -8.54
C LEU A 65 -27.08 -19.04 -8.12
N PRO A 66 -27.29 -19.39 -6.84
CA PRO A 66 -28.61 -19.73 -6.34
C PRO A 66 -29.58 -18.54 -6.47
N GLU A 67 -30.79 -18.78 -6.93
CA GLU A 67 -31.84 -17.75 -7.08
C GLU A 67 -32.11 -17.00 -5.76
N SER A 68 -31.96 -17.69 -4.63
CA SER A 68 -32.09 -17.10 -3.29
C SER A 68 -31.13 -15.94 -3.04
N TYR A 69 -30.00 -15.82 -3.75
CA TYR A 69 -29.06 -14.72 -3.55
C TYR A 69 -29.67 -13.36 -3.94
N LYS A 70 -30.67 -13.36 -4.84
CA LYS A 70 -31.35 -12.13 -5.25
C LYS A 70 -32.13 -11.48 -4.11
N SER A 71 -32.70 -12.25 -3.19
CA SER A 71 -33.40 -11.69 -2.02
C SER A 71 -32.46 -10.91 -1.11
N PHE A 72 -31.18 -11.29 -1.09
CA PHE A 72 -30.16 -10.63 -0.29
C PHE A 72 -29.53 -9.44 -0.99
N PHE A 73 -29.21 -9.56 -2.28
CA PHE A 73 -28.22 -8.71 -2.93
C PHE A 73 -28.64 -8.08 -4.26
N ALA A 74 -29.86 -8.32 -4.76
CA ALA A 74 -30.32 -7.69 -6.00
C ALA A 74 -30.52 -6.17 -5.85
N TYR A 75 -30.76 -5.48 -6.96
CA TYR A 75 -31.16 -4.08 -6.94
C TYR A 75 -32.35 -3.85 -6.01
N GLY A 76 -32.23 -2.83 -5.15
CA GLY A 76 -33.28 -2.46 -4.20
C GLY A 76 -33.37 -3.31 -2.93
N SER A 77 -32.61 -4.41 -2.82
CA SER A 77 -32.52 -5.13 -1.55
C SER A 77 -31.73 -4.32 -0.52
N LYS A 78 -31.98 -4.57 0.76
CA LYS A 78 -31.28 -3.93 1.87
C LYS A 78 -31.09 -4.93 3.02
N PRO A 79 -29.98 -4.85 3.79
CA PRO A 79 -29.73 -5.75 4.90
C PRO A 79 -30.85 -5.83 5.94
N ALA A 80 -31.58 -4.73 6.13
CA ALA A 80 -32.70 -4.66 7.06
C ALA A 80 -33.88 -5.56 6.69
N ASP A 81 -33.98 -6.01 5.44
CA ASP A 81 -35.06 -6.87 4.94
C ASP A 81 -34.68 -8.36 4.89
N TRP A 82 -33.44 -8.72 5.27
CA TRP A 82 -32.99 -10.11 5.25
C TRP A 82 -33.75 -10.94 6.28
N LYS A 83 -34.50 -11.94 5.80
CA LYS A 83 -35.30 -12.86 6.63
C LYS A 83 -34.52 -14.11 7.06
N GLU A 84 -33.45 -14.40 6.36
CA GLU A 84 -32.57 -15.55 6.55
C GLU A 84 -31.12 -15.06 6.63
N GLU A 85 -30.22 -15.97 6.98
CA GLU A 85 -28.80 -15.64 7.02
C GLU A 85 -28.24 -15.52 5.60
N PRO A 86 -27.58 -14.41 5.23
CA PRO A 86 -26.97 -14.28 3.93
C PRO A 86 -25.80 -15.27 3.78
N PRO A 87 -25.40 -15.61 2.55
CA PRO A 87 -24.23 -16.44 2.30
C PRO A 87 -22.97 -15.93 2.99
N GLU A 88 -22.15 -16.85 3.49
CA GLU A 88 -20.93 -16.51 4.21
C GLU A 88 -19.94 -15.68 3.39
N TRP A 89 -19.20 -14.81 4.08
CA TRP A 89 -18.29 -13.85 3.46
C TRP A 89 -17.25 -14.51 2.54
N ASP A 90 -16.56 -15.54 3.03
CA ASP A 90 -15.51 -16.23 2.27
C ASP A 90 -16.10 -17.01 1.09
N LEU A 91 -17.34 -17.49 1.23
CA LEU A 91 -18.08 -18.11 0.13
C LEU A 91 -18.37 -17.08 -0.97
N LEU A 92 -18.80 -15.87 -0.62
CA LEU A 92 -19.03 -14.79 -1.59
C LEU A 92 -17.74 -14.41 -2.33
N ILE A 93 -16.61 -14.29 -1.62
CA ILE A 93 -15.30 -14.03 -2.25
C ILE A 93 -14.91 -15.16 -3.21
N SER A 94 -15.09 -16.42 -2.79
CA SER A 94 -14.81 -17.59 -3.62
C SER A 94 -15.68 -17.60 -4.88
N LYS A 95 -17.00 -17.34 -4.72
CA LYS A 95 -17.95 -17.26 -5.83
C LYS A 95 -17.62 -16.13 -6.81
N LEU A 96 -17.17 -14.98 -6.31
CA LEU A 96 -16.76 -13.85 -7.18
C LEU A 96 -15.54 -14.21 -8.04
N LYS A 97 -14.56 -14.91 -7.47
CA LYS A 97 -13.41 -15.44 -8.24
C LYS A 97 -13.85 -16.49 -9.26
N GLY A 98 -14.75 -17.38 -8.87
CA GLY A 98 -15.30 -18.39 -9.77
C GLY A 98 -16.07 -17.77 -10.94
N LEU A 99 -16.92 -16.79 -10.66
CA LEU A 99 -17.69 -16.05 -11.66
C LEU A 99 -16.77 -15.34 -12.66
N ARG A 100 -15.69 -14.71 -12.19
CA ARG A 100 -14.66 -14.13 -13.06
C ARG A 100 -14.14 -15.16 -14.07
N ASN A 101 -13.69 -16.32 -13.57
CA ASN A 101 -13.10 -17.35 -14.42
C ASN A 101 -14.13 -17.90 -15.42
N HIS A 102 -15.37 -18.12 -14.98
CA HIS A 102 -16.45 -18.60 -15.83
C HIS A 102 -16.80 -17.61 -16.94
N ILE A 103 -16.88 -16.30 -16.63
CA ILE A 103 -17.11 -15.24 -17.61
C ILE A 103 -16.02 -15.27 -18.70
N HIS A 104 -14.75 -15.40 -18.32
CA HIS A 104 -13.66 -15.55 -19.29
C HIS A 104 -13.83 -16.81 -20.14
N GLU A 105 -14.16 -17.94 -19.52
CA GLU A 105 -14.31 -19.22 -20.21
C GLU A 105 -15.40 -19.17 -21.30
N VAL A 106 -16.57 -18.62 -20.97
CA VAL A 106 -17.75 -18.71 -21.85
C VAL A 106 -17.90 -17.52 -22.80
N LEU A 107 -17.27 -16.37 -22.52
CA LEU A 107 -17.46 -15.14 -23.31
C LEU A 107 -16.21 -14.62 -24.04
N LYS A 108 -15.01 -15.18 -23.80
CA LYS A 108 -13.76 -14.65 -24.38
C LYS A 108 -13.79 -14.47 -25.90
N ASP A 109 -14.47 -15.37 -26.61
CA ASP A 109 -14.53 -15.41 -28.07
C ASP A 109 -15.83 -14.81 -28.62
N ARG A 110 -16.67 -14.22 -27.74
CA ARG A 110 -18.03 -13.73 -28.06
C ARG A 110 -18.22 -12.24 -27.82
N LEU A 111 -17.15 -11.50 -27.52
CA LEU A 111 -17.22 -10.12 -27.05
C LEU A 111 -17.94 -9.14 -27.98
N ASP A 112 -17.86 -9.36 -29.29
CA ASP A 112 -18.49 -8.50 -30.30
C ASP A 112 -19.93 -8.92 -30.62
N GLU A 113 -20.44 -10.00 -30.01
CA GLU A 113 -21.82 -10.42 -30.21
C GLU A 113 -22.81 -9.36 -29.69
N PRO A 114 -23.88 -9.09 -30.44
CA PRO A 114 -24.90 -8.14 -30.02
C PRO A 114 -25.71 -8.71 -28.86
N VAL A 115 -26.15 -7.83 -27.97
CA VAL A 115 -27.05 -8.19 -26.86
C VAL A 115 -28.42 -7.54 -27.06
N LYS A 116 -29.46 -8.12 -26.46
CA LYS A 116 -30.82 -7.57 -26.48
C LYS A 116 -30.85 -6.19 -25.81
N GLU A 117 -31.83 -5.37 -26.18
CA GLU A 117 -32.09 -4.10 -25.51
C GLU A 117 -32.20 -4.31 -24.00
N ASN A 118 -31.44 -3.50 -23.25
CA ASN A 118 -31.27 -3.65 -21.82
C ASN A 118 -31.14 -2.27 -21.16
N PHE A 119 -31.36 -2.22 -19.85
CA PHE A 119 -31.33 -0.99 -19.05
C PHE A 119 -29.93 -0.36 -18.92
N LEU A 120 -28.86 -1.11 -19.23
CA LEU A 120 -27.49 -0.58 -19.30
C LEU A 120 -27.22 0.11 -20.65
N HIS A 121 -28.14 -0.02 -21.62
CA HIS A 121 -27.99 0.45 -23.00
C HIS A 121 -26.75 -0.12 -23.72
N ALA A 122 -26.25 -1.26 -23.26
CA ALA A 122 -25.15 -1.96 -23.92
C ALA A 122 -25.63 -2.58 -25.22
N GLN A 123 -24.81 -2.48 -26.27
CA GLN A 123 -25.08 -3.06 -27.59
C GLN A 123 -24.34 -4.38 -27.79
N THR A 124 -23.22 -4.59 -27.10
CA THR A 124 -22.38 -5.80 -27.23
C THR A 124 -22.03 -6.42 -25.88
N ILE A 125 -21.61 -7.68 -25.88
CA ILE A 125 -21.10 -8.36 -24.68
C ILE A 125 -19.90 -7.61 -24.08
N SER A 126 -19.02 -7.06 -24.92
CA SER A 126 -17.88 -6.26 -24.45
C SER A 126 -18.30 -5.02 -23.65
N GLU A 127 -19.41 -4.39 -24.03
CA GLU A 127 -19.96 -3.22 -23.34
C GLU A 127 -20.61 -3.61 -22.02
N LEU A 128 -21.29 -4.76 -21.93
CA LEU A 128 -21.78 -5.30 -20.66
C LEU A 128 -20.62 -5.47 -19.67
N ILE A 129 -19.55 -6.17 -20.08
CA ILE A 129 -18.38 -6.43 -19.22
C ILE A 129 -17.72 -5.11 -18.78
N TYR A 130 -17.61 -4.14 -19.68
CA TYR A 130 -17.05 -2.83 -19.37
C TYR A 130 -17.91 -2.05 -18.35
N LEU A 131 -19.22 -1.98 -18.58
CA LEU A 131 -20.16 -1.28 -17.70
C LEU A 131 -20.23 -1.93 -16.31
N THR A 132 -20.25 -3.27 -16.25
CA THR A 132 -20.13 -4.01 -15.00
C THR A 132 -18.81 -3.73 -14.28
N ALA A 133 -17.70 -3.56 -15.01
CA ALA A 133 -16.43 -3.17 -14.40
C ALA A 133 -16.48 -1.76 -13.76
N MET A 134 -17.23 -0.82 -14.36
CA MET A 134 -17.46 0.50 -13.79
C MET A 134 -18.39 0.45 -12.57
N HIS A 135 -19.41 -0.42 -12.58
CA HIS A 135 -20.24 -0.72 -11.41
C HIS A 135 -19.39 -1.25 -10.24
N MET A 136 -18.48 -2.19 -10.51
CA MET A 136 -17.53 -2.69 -9.50
C MET A 136 -16.64 -1.57 -8.96
N PHE A 137 -16.11 -0.70 -9.83
CA PHE A 137 -15.31 0.46 -9.42
C PHE A 137 -16.08 1.40 -8.48
N TYR A 138 -17.33 1.70 -8.80
CA TYR A 138 -18.20 2.51 -7.93
C TYR A 138 -18.35 1.89 -6.54
N HIS A 139 -18.60 0.57 -6.47
CA HIS A 139 -18.73 -0.13 -5.19
C HIS A 139 -17.40 -0.21 -4.41
N GLN A 140 -16.25 -0.28 -5.08
CA GLN A 140 -14.95 -0.16 -4.41
C GLN A 140 -14.83 1.17 -3.67
N GLY A 141 -15.21 2.28 -4.32
CA GLY A 141 -15.18 3.61 -3.72
C GLY A 141 -16.11 3.71 -2.51
N ILE A 142 -17.33 3.16 -2.61
CA ILE A 142 -18.26 3.10 -1.47
C ILE A 142 -17.65 2.31 -0.31
N ILE A 143 -17.18 1.09 -0.55
CA ILE A 143 -16.61 0.23 0.50
C ILE A 143 -15.42 0.91 1.16
N TYR A 144 -14.55 1.55 0.39
CA TYR A 144 -13.44 2.32 0.94
C TYR A 144 -13.91 3.46 1.86
N GLY A 145 -14.89 4.25 1.42
CA GLY A 145 -15.49 5.32 2.23
C GLY A 145 -16.18 4.77 3.49
N MET A 146 -16.87 3.64 3.40
CA MET A 146 -17.47 2.95 4.54
C MET A 146 -16.42 2.49 5.54
N MET A 147 -15.33 1.88 5.09
CA MET A 147 -14.23 1.46 5.96
C MET A 147 -13.62 2.65 6.69
N LYS A 148 -13.39 3.77 6.00
CA LYS A 148 -12.93 5.03 6.60
C LYS A 148 -13.91 5.58 7.65
N SER A 149 -15.21 5.50 7.39
CA SER A 149 -16.25 5.91 8.35
C SER A 149 -16.34 4.97 9.56
N LEU A 150 -16.14 3.67 9.36
CA LEU A 150 -16.10 2.67 10.44
C LEU A 150 -14.79 2.70 11.23
N GLU A 151 -13.76 3.37 10.73
CA GLU A 151 -12.57 3.76 11.49
C GLU A 151 -12.85 5.00 12.37
N SER A 152 -13.84 5.84 12.04
CA SER A 152 -14.02 7.18 12.62
C SER A 152 -15.06 7.29 13.76
N LYS A 153 -15.22 6.27 14.61
CA LYS A 153 -15.88 6.47 15.92
C LYS A 153 -14.83 6.54 17.02
N VAL A 154 -14.76 7.72 17.65
CA VAL A 154 -13.99 8.03 18.84
C VAL A 154 -14.44 7.11 19.99
N THR A 155 -13.80 5.95 20.11
CA THR A 155 -13.35 5.40 21.38
C THR A 155 -11.89 5.80 21.49
N GLU A 156 -11.46 6.31 22.65
CA GLU A 156 -10.06 6.67 22.91
C GLU A 156 -9.12 5.62 22.28
N PRO A 157 -8.05 6.05 21.59
CA PRO A 157 -7.14 5.09 21.01
C PRO A 157 -6.60 4.25 22.16
N GLN A 158 -6.88 2.94 22.15
CA GLN A 158 -5.74 2.08 22.37
C GLN A 158 -4.77 2.49 21.29
N ALA A 159 -3.74 3.24 21.67
CA ALA A 159 -2.64 3.55 20.79
C ALA A 159 -2.26 2.22 20.16
N THR A 160 -2.50 2.07 18.85
CA THR A 160 -1.72 1.11 18.08
C THR A 160 -0.28 1.40 18.51
N PRO A 161 0.44 0.44 19.12
CA PRO A 161 1.80 0.69 19.54
C PRO A 161 2.49 1.34 18.35
N SER A 162 3.00 2.54 18.56
CA SER A 162 3.60 3.35 17.53
C SER A 162 4.93 3.77 18.10
N ASP A 163 5.98 3.29 17.46
CA ASP A 163 7.35 3.63 17.79
C ASP A 163 7.96 4.36 16.59
N THR A 164 9.08 5.02 16.81
CA THR A 164 9.80 5.78 15.79
C THR A 164 11.27 5.39 15.78
N ALA A 165 11.82 5.26 14.57
CA ALA A 165 13.23 4.98 14.33
C ALA A 165 13.80 6.03 13.38
N ILE A 166 15.00 6.53 13.66
CA ILE A 166 15.64 7.57 12.84
C ILE A 166 16.95 7.04 12.27
N PHE A 167 17.05 7.06 10.93
CA PHE A 167 18.19 6.55 10.18
C PHE A 167 18.72 7.58 9.19
N ALA A 168 20.03 7.70 9.09
CA ALA A 168 20.73 8.37 7.99
C ALA A 168 21.50 7.30 7.20
N GLY A 169 21.28 7.23 5.89
CA GLY A 169 21.78 6.14 5.04
C GLY A 169 22.29 6.58 3.68
N GLY A 170 22.62 7.86 3.51
CA GLY A 170 22.83 8.50 2.21
C GLY A 170 21.59 9.29 1.79
N CYS A 171 21.32 9.36 0.48
CA CYS A 171 20.16 10.07 -0.04
C CYS A 171 18.84 9.57 0.59
N PHE A 172 18.16 10.46 1.31
CA PHE A 172 16.94 10.12 2.07
C PHE A 172 15.75 9.66 1.21
N TRP A 173 15.69 9.96 -0.10
CA TRP A 173 14.61 9.53 -0.98
C TRP A 173 14.61 8.01 -1.18
N HIS A 174 15.81 7.42 -1.30
CA HIS A 174 15.94 5.98 -1.43
C HIS A 174 15.61 5.26 -0.12
N MET A 175 16.00 5.86 1.01
CA MET A 175 15.68 5.32 2.33
C MET A 175 14.18 5.43 2.62
N GLU A 176 13.54 6.53 2.21
CA GLU A 176 12.08 6.72 2.29
C GLU A 176 11.35 5.62 1.52
N GLU A 177 11.68 5.42 0.24
CA GLU A 177 11.07 4.35 -0.57
C GLU A 177 11.27 2.98 0.09
N THR A 178 12.49 2.69 0.57
CA THR A 178 12.83 1.39 1.16
C THR A 178 11.94 1.06 2.35
N PHE A 179 11.75 2.01 3.28
CA PHE A 179 10.96 1.76 4.48
C PHE A 179 9.46 1.84 4.24
N GLN A 180 8.98 2.69 3.32
CA GLN A 180 7.55 2.82 3.04
C GLN A 180 6.90 1.54 2.47
N GLN A 181 7.70 0.64 1.90
CA GLN A 181 7.20 -0.62 1.33
C GLN A 181 7.02 -1.74 2.36
N LEU A 182 7.43 -1.53 3.62
CA LEU A 182 7.38 -2.56 4.65
C LEU A 182 5.99 -2.64 5.30
N GLU A 183 5.46 -3.87 5.45
CA GLU A 183 4.30 -4.11 6.30
C GLU A 183 4.66 -3.77 7.76
N GLY A 184 3.74 -3.12 8.49
CA GLY A 184 3.99 -2.62 9.85
C GLY A 184 4.59 -1.20 9.93
N VAL A 185 5.06 -0.63 8.81
CA VAL A 185 5.45 0.80 8.75
C VAL A 185 4.23 1.64 8.38
N SER A 186 3.86 2.57 9.26
CA SER A 186 2.69 3.43 9.08
C SER A 186 3.00 4.71 8.31
N ASN A 187 4.21 5.24 8.47
CA ASN A 187 4.69 6.38 7.70
C ASN A 187 6.22 6.50 7.72
N VAL A 188 6.78 7.21 6.75
CA VAL A 188 8.20 7.59 6.72
C VAL A 188 8.30 9.04 6.29
N TYR A 189 8.99 9.86 7.08
CA TYR A 189 9.26 11.25 6.75
C TYR A 189 10.73 11.46 6.40
N THR A 190 11.01 12.20 5.33
CA THR A 190 12.36 12.69 5.03
C THR A 190 12.65 13.96 5.82
N GLY A 191 13.89 14.13 6.26
CA GLY A 191 14.30 15.27 7.08
C GLY A 191 15.77 15.30 7.42
N TYR A 192 16.09 16.09 8.45
CA TYR A 192 17.45 16.44 8.85
C TYR A 192 17.61 16.30 10.36
N THR A 193 18.68 15.66 10.83
CA THR A 193 19.01 15.58 12.26
C THR A 193 20.52 15.40 12.48
N GLY A 194 20.97 15.47 13.74
CA GLY A 194 22.38 15.27 14.12
C GLY A 194 23.29 16.49 13.98
N GLY A 195 22.79 17.58 13.39
CA GLY A 195 23.50 18.85 13.24
C GLY A 195 23.24 19.85 14.37
N ARG A 196 23.78 21.06 14.21
CA ARG A 196 23.73 22.14 15.22
C ARG A 196 22.71 23.24 14.92
N ASP A 197 22.35 23.40 13.65
CA ASP A 197 21.46 24.49 13.22
C ASP A 197 20.00 24.20 13.59
N THR A 198 19.24 25.24 13.87
CA THR A 198 17.79 25.12 14.09
C THR A 198 17.03 25.38 12.79
N ASN A 199 16.03 24.55 12.51
CA ASN A 199 15.21 24.61 11.29
C ASN A 199 16.06 24.72 9.99
N PRO A 200 16.96 23.75 9.73
CA PRO A 200 17.75 23.74 8.51
C PRO A 200 16.84 23.61 7.28
N THR A 201 17.27 24.21 6.17
CA THR A 201 16.65 24.07 4.84
C THR A 201 17.51 23.14 3.99
N TYR A 202 16.94 22.45 3.01
CA TYR A 202 17.70 21.55 2.13
C TYR A 202 19.00 22.17 1.60
N VAL A 203 18.91 23.40 1.06
CA VAL A 203 20.06 24.15 0.50
C VAL A 203 21.21 24.32 1.50
N LYS A 204 20.89 24.54 2.78
CA LYS A 204 21.90 24.68 3.84
C LYS A 204 22.52 23.34 4.25
N VAL A 205 21.73 22.27 4.21
CA VAL A 205 22.22 20.92 4.56
C VAL A 205 23.18 20.43 3.50
N VAL A 206 22.81 20.53 2.22
CA VAL A 206 23.69 20.14 1.10
C VAL A 206 24.91 21.07 0.95
N SER A 207 24.86 22.29 1.49
CA SER A 207 26.05 23.16 1.57
C SER A 207 27.05 22.76 2.67
N ASN A 208 26.79 21.68 3.42
CA ASN A 208 27.68 21.15 4.47
C ASN A 208 27.99 22.13 5.62
N THR A 209 27.13 23.12 5.86
CA THR A 209 27.37 24.16 6.88
C THR A 209 26.69 23.89 8.23
N THR A 210 25.80 22.90 8.29
CA THR A 210 24.88 22.71 9.44
C THR A 210 25.20 21.48 10.30
N ASP A 211 26.10 20.62 9.83
CA ASP A 211 26.40 19.27 10.35
C ASP A 211 25.19 18.31 10.37
N HIS A 212 24.05 18.69 9.80
CA HIS A 212 22.91 17.79 9.68
C HIS A 212 23.18 16.70 8.64
N LEU A 213 22.61 15.52 8.92
CA LEU A 213 22.55 14.41 7.98
C LEU A 213 21.17 14.34 7.35
N GLU A 214 21.11 14.00 6.06
CA GLU A 214 19.86 13.54 5.45
C GLU A 214 19.40 12.27 6.15
N SER A 215 18.18 12.29 6.66
CA SER A 215 17.65 11.24 7.54
C SER A 215 16.19 10.94 7.20
N VAL A 216 15.75 9.76 7.61
CA VAL A 216 14.35 9.36 7.63
C VAL A 216 13.88 9.09 9.05
N GLU A 217 12.69 9.55 9.39
CA GLU A 217 11.96 9.16 10.60
C GLU A 217 10.87 8.16 10.21
N VAL A 218 11.07 6.90 10.61
CA VAL A 218 10.20 5.76 10.33
C VAL A 218 9.23 5.60 11.49
N HIS A 219 7.94 5.74 11.23
CA HIS A 219 6.85 5.47 12.18
C HIS A 219 6.35 4.05 11.94
N PHE A 220 6.39 3.20 12.97
CA PHE A 220 6.11 1.78 12.81
C PHE A 220 5.35 1.19 14.00
N ASN A 221 4.63 0.11 13.76
CA ASN A 221 3.97 -0.67 14.79
C ASN A 221 4.89 -1.80 15.27
N PRO A 222 5.44 -1.76 16.51
CA PRO A 222 6.33 -2.80 17.03
C PRO A 222 5.66 -4.18 17.16
N ASN A 223 4.33 -4.27 17.06
CA ASN A 223 3.62 -5.55 17.01
C ASN A 223 3.59 -6.18 15.60
N GLU A 224 3.88 -5.40 14.56
CA GLU A 224 3.89 -5.85 13.16
C GLU A 224 5.30 -5.93 12.59
N ILE A 225 6.17 -4.98 12.94
CA ILE A 225 7.58 -4.95 12.56
C ILE A 225 8.45 -4.48 13.72
N THR A 226 9.53 -5.20 14.01
CA THR A 226 10.44 -4.91 15.11
C THR A 226 11.52 -3.90 14.71
N TYR A 227 12.10 -3.20 15.69
CA TYR A 227 13.25 -2.33 15.44
C TYR A 227 14.48 -3.11 14.93
N GLU A 228 14.64 -4.39 15.31
CA GLU A 228 15.69 -5.26 14.75
C GLU A 228 15.48 -5.52 13.25
N GLU A 229 14.25 -5.73 12.80
CA GLU A 229 13.92 -5.88 11.37
C GLU A 229 14.20 -4.58 10.61
N LEU A 230 13.84 -3.42 11.17
CA LEU A 230 14.20 -2.12 10.58
C LEU A 230 15.71 -1.93 10.46
N LEU A 231 16.49 -2.35 11.46
CA LEU A 231 17.95 -2.33 11.41
C LEU A 231 18.48 -3.26 10.31
N GLN A 232 17.91 -4.46 10.14
CA GLN A 232 18.32 -5.38 9.07
C GLN A 232 18.05 -4.79 7.69
N VAL A 233 16.89 -4.17 7.49
CA VAL A 233 16.55 -3.44 6.26
C VAL A 233 17.55 -2.31 6.03
N PHE A 234 17.82 -1.49 7.06
CA PHE A 234 18.80 -0.41 6.99
C PHE A 234 20.18 -0.92 6.52
N TRP A 235 20.75 -1.91 7.21
CA TRP A 235 22.08 -2.46 6.89
C TRP A 235 22.16 -3.09 5.50
N SER A 236 21.04 -3.60 4.98
CA SER A 236 20.98 -4.20 3.65
C SER A 236 20.95 -3.18 2.52
N ASN A 237 20.65 -1.92 2.85
CA ASN A 237 20.32 -0.87 1.90
C ASN A 237 21.35 0.27 1.81
N ILE A 238 22.43 0.20 2.59
CA ILE A 238 23.49 1.22 2.66
C ILE A 238 24.89 0.62 2.48
N ASP A 239 25.91 1.46 2.22
CA ASP A 239 27.31 1.13 2.52
C ASP A 239 27.64 1.64 3.93
N PRO A 240 27.80 0.76 4.93
CA PRO A 240 28.01 1.16 6.31
C PRO A 240 29.49 1.39 6.67
N THR A 241 30.41 1.26 5.70
CA THR A 241 31.86 1.31 5.96
C THR A 241 32.39 2.73 6.13
N ALA A 242 33.55 2.87 6.79
CA ALA A 242 34.19 4.18 6.92
C ALA A 242 34.53 4.78 5.54
N GLY A 243 33.80 5.86 5.18
CA GLY A 243 33.89 6.51 3.86
C GLY A 243 32.97 5.94 2.78
N GLY A 244 32.00 5.09 3.15
CA GLY A 244 31.06 4.45 2.25
C GLY A 244 29.90 5.36 1.85
N HIS A 245 30.02 6.03 0.71
CA HIS A 245 28.89 6.57 -0.04
C HIS A 245 29.07 6.18 -1.49
N TYR A 246 28.02 5.64 -2.09
CA TYR A 246 28.02 5.06 -3.44
C TYR A 246 28.19 6.07 -4.58
N GLY A 247 28.81 7.23 -4.36
CA GLY A 247 28.99 8.28 -5.35
C GLY A 247 28.63 9.67 -4.81
N ASP A 248 27.74 9.71 -3.81
CA ASP A 248 27.39 10.92 -3.06
C ASP A 248 28.59 11.34 -2.20
N ARG A 249 29.11 12.55 -2.43
CA ARG A 249 30.30 13.07 -1.73
C ARG A 249 29.90 14.23 -0.82
N GLY A 250 29.94 14.01 0.49
CA GLY A 250 29.66 15.05 1.49
C GLY A 250 29.43 14.47 2.89
N ASN A 251 29.55 15.29 3.94
CA ASN A 251 29.33 14.82 5.32
C ASN A 251 27.86 14.55 5.62
N GLU A 252 26.95 15.22 4.92
CA GLU A 252 25.49 15.10 5.01
C GLU A 252 24.95 13.71 4.64
N HIS A 253 25.72 12.91 3.89
CA HIS A 253 25.33 11.57 3.48
C HIS A 253 25.83 10.47 4.41
N GLN A 254 26.61 10.81 5.46
CA GLN A 254 27.15 9.84 6.42
C GLN A 254 26.06 8.95 7.00
N SER A 255 26.38 7.66 7.17
CA SER A 255 25.44 6.74 7.78
C SER A 255 25.41 6.91 9.30
N ALA A 256 24.20 6.97 9.85
CA ALA A 256 23.97 7.07 11.28
C ALA A 256 22.66 6.40 11.69
N ILE A 257 22.63 5.88 12.91
CA ILE A 257 21.44 5.39 13.61
C ILE A 257 21.25 6.29 14.83
N PHE A 258 20.10 6.96 14.90
CA PHE A 258 19.76 7.88 15.96
C PHE A 258 18.77 7.23 16.93
N TYR A 259 19.28 6.72 18.06
CA TYR A 259 18.46 6.01 19.04
C TYR A 259 17.65 6.98 19.91
N LYS A 260 16.38 6.67 20.16
CA LYS A 260 15.52 7.47 21.05
C LYS A 260 15.61 7.06 22.52
N ASN A 261 16.01 5.83 22.80
CA ASN A 261 16.08 5.24 24.14
C ASN A 261 17.20 4.19 24.24
N ASN A 262 17.44 3.66 25.45
CA ASN A 262 18.50 2.69 25.70
C ASN A 262 18.27 1.34 25.00
N GLU A 263 17.03 0.93 24.82
CA GLU A 263 16.69 -0.32 24.12
C GLU A 263 17.09 -0.26 22.65
N GLN A 264 16.72 0.82 21.95
CA GLN A 264 17.17 1.05 20.56
C GLN A 264 18.68 1.18 20.46
N LYS A 265 19.34 1.80 21.45
CA LYS A 265 20.80 1.87 21.49
C LYS A 265 21.42 0.48 21.56
N GLU A 266 20.94 -0.35 22.47
CA GLU A 266 21.44 -1.72 22.65
C GLU A 266 21.19 -2.58 21.41
N GLN A 267 19.99 -2.55 20.84
CA GLN A 267 19.66 -3.28 19.61
C GLN A 267 20.48 -2.80 18.41
N ALA A 268 20.71 -1.49 18.27
CA ALA A 268 21.57 -0.94 17.22
C ALA A 268 23.02 -1.41 17.37
N GLU A 269 23.56 -1.40 18.59
CA GLU A 269 24.90 -1.88 18.90
C GLU A 269 25.07 -3.39 18.63
N ILE A 270 24.10 -4.20 19.05
CA ILE A 270 24.05 -5.64 18.77
C ILE A 270 24.00 -5.89 17.26
N SER A 271 23.13 -5.18 16.53
CA SER A 271 23.01 -5.35 15.08
C SER A 271 24.32 -4.98 14.34
N ARG A 272 25.00 -3.92 14.79
CA ARG A 272 26.32 -3.51 14.27
C ARG A 272 27.38 -4.57 14.56
N HIS A 273 27.35 -5.20 15.74
CA HIS A 273 28.24 -6.30 16.07
C HIS A 273 28.01 -7.52 15.18
N LYS A 274 26.74 -7.96 15.05
CA LYS A 274 26.35 -9.05 14.13
C LYS A 274 26.83 -8.79 12.71
N LEU A 275 26.70 -7.54 12.22
CA LEU A 275 27.17 -7.17 10.90
C LEU A 275 28.70 -7.29 10.75
N ARG A 276 29.47 -6.88 11.77
CA ARG A 276 30.94 -7.04 11.78
C ARG A 276 31.34 -8.51 11.76
N GLU A 277 30.67 -9.36 12.54
CA GLU A 277 30.94 -10.79 12.60
C GLU A 277 30.60 -11.53 11.30
N SER A 278 29.60 -11.05 10.56
CA SER A 278 29.23 -11.62 9.25
C SER A 278 30.35 -11.56 8.21
N LYS A 279 31.36 -10.71 8.42
CA LYS A 279 32.45 -10.42 7.46
C LYS A 279 31.97 -10.01 6.07
N ARG A 280 30.72 -9.52 5.94
CA ARG A 280 30.17 -9.00 4.68
C ARG A 280 31.00 -7.83 4.13
N PHE A 281 31.63 -7.05 5.01
CA PHE A 281 32.43 -5.88 4.63
C PHE A 281 33.90 -6.06 5.04
N ASN A 282 34.80 -5.77 4.10
CA ASN A 282 36.25 -5.83 4.30
C ASN A 282 36.81 -4.59 5.04
N LYS A 283 36.02 -3.53 5.15
CA LYS A 283 36.37 -2.29 5.86
C LYS A 283 35.63 -2.20 7.19
N PRO A 284 36.17 -1.47 8.19
CA PRO A 284 35.46 -1.23 9.44
C PRO A 284 34.11 -0.53 9.20
N ILE A 285 33.09 -0.97 9.95
CA ILE A 285 31.78 -0.31 9.99
C ILE A 285 31.91 1.06 10.65
N GLY A 286 31.69 2.11 9.86
CA GLY A 286 31.81 3.52 10.23
C GLY A 286 30.49 4.22 10.58
N THR A 287 29.37 3.49 10.50
CA THR A 287 28.03 4.01 10.84
C THR A 287 27.99 4.47 12.29
N LYS A 288 27.61 5.74 12.50
CA LYS A 288 27.49 6.36 13.82
C LYS A 288 26.25 5.82 14.54
N ILE A 289 26.35 5.58 15.85
CA ILE A 289 25.20 5.30 16.71
C ILE A 289 25.17 6.41 17.76
N ALA A 290 24.17 7.28 17.68
CA ALA A 290 24.09 8.51 18.48
C ALA A 290 22.68 8.69 19.05
N ALA A 291 22.55 9.46 20.13
CA ALA A 291 21.23 9.81 20.64
C ALA A 291 20.49 10.67 19.62
N ALA A 292 19.19 10.42 19.45
CA ALA A 292 18.33 11.26 18.63
C ALA A 292 18.30 12.70 19.17
N THR A 293 18.44 13.64 18.26
CA THR A 293 18.22 15.07 18.50
C THR A 293 16.93 15.49 17.81
N THR A 294 16.61 16.78 17.74
CA THR A 294 15.45 17.25 16.99
C THR A 294 15.52 16.76 15.54
N PHE A 295 14.45 16.12 15.08
CA PHE A 295 14.26 15.79 13.68
C PHE A 295 13.52 16.95 13.01
N TYR A 296 14.16 17.57 12.03
CA TYR A 296 13.57 18.63 11.23
C TYR A 296 13.05 18.02 9.93
N LYS A 297 11.72 17.92 9.81
CA LYS A 297 11.08 17.44 8.59
C LYS A 297 11.51 18.33 7.41
N ALA A 298 11.93 17.69 6.31
CA ALA A 298 12.28 18.38 5.08
C ALA A 298 11.04 18.98 4.40
N GLU A 299 11.27 19.90 3.47
CA GLU A 299 10.26 20.57 2.68
C GLU A 299 9.33 19.55 1.97
N ASP A 300 8.05 19.89 1.78
CA ASP A 300 7.03 18.95 1.26
C ASP A 300 7.35 18.39 -0.14
N GLU A 301 8.19 19.08 -0.91
CA GLU A 301 8.68 18.61 -2.20
C GLU A 301 9.62 17.39 -2.09
N HIS A 302 10.26 17.19 -0.93
CA HIS A 302 11.14 16.05 -0.65
C HIS A 302 10.42 14.84 -0.06
N GLN A 303 9.14 14.97 0.32
CA GLN A 303 8.32 13.88 0.85
C GLN A 303 7.70 13.07 -0.30
N ASN A 304 7.68 11.75 -0.20
CA ASN A 304 7.18 10.81 -1.22
C ASN A 304 7.78 11.09 -2.60
N PHE A 305 9.07 11.40 -2.65
CA PHE A 305 9.70 11.91 -3.88
C PHE A 305 9.64 10.88 -5.01
N TYR A 306 9.83 9.59 -4.71
CA TYR A 306 9.79 8.51 -5.69
C TYR A 306 8.37 8.31 -6.27
N GLU A 307 7.32 8.42 -5.46
CA GLU A 307 5.93 8.31 -5.93
C GLU A 307 5.56 9.43 -6.90
N LYS A 308 6.00 10.65 -6.59
CA LYS A 308 5.80 11.85 -7.41
C LYS A 308 6.60 11.81 -8.73
N THR A 309 7.69 11.05 -8.76
CA THR A 309 8.73 11.16 -9.81
C THR A 309 8.95 9.86 -10.59
N ARG A 310 8.08 8.84 -10.42
CA ARG A 310 8.22 7.48 -10.98
C ARG A 310 8.39 7.41 -12.52
N SER A 311 8.06 8.48 -13.25
CA SER A 311 8.26 8.61 -14.71
C SER A 311 9.41 9.53 -15.12
N ALA A 312 10.05 10.22 -14.18
CA ALA A 312 11.03 11.27 -14.48
C ALA A 312 12.47 10.74 -14.39
N THR A 313 13.22 11.02 -15.46
CA THR A 313 14.65 10.77 -15.62
C THR A 313 15.49 11.16 -14.39
N LYS A 314 15.05 12.15 -13.60
CA LYS A 314 15.73 12.63 -12.39
C LYS A 314 15.86 11.56 -11.29
N TYR A 315 14.84 10.72 -11.07
CA TYR A 315 14.91 9.67 -10.04
C TYR A 315 15.94 8.59 -10.42
N ARG A 316 15.84 8.06 -11.64
CA ARG A 316 16.82 7.08 -12.15
C ARG A 316 18.23 7.66 -12.27
N MET A 317 18.37 8.96 -12.55
CA MET A 317 19.67 9.63 -12.57
C MET A 317 20.25 9.74 -11.14
N SER A 318 19.41 9.97 -10.13
CA SER A 318 19.80 9.92 -8.72
C SER A 318 20.24 8.52 -8.30
N GLU A 319 19.48 7.48 -8.65
CA GLU A 319 19.86 6.07 -8.41
C GLU A 319 21.19 5.69 -9.08
N PHE A 320 21.39 6.17 -10.31
CA PHE A 320 22.61 5.91 -11.07
C PHE A 320 23.82 6.69 -10.53
N ASN A 321 23.66 7.97 -10.21
CA ASN A 321 24.72 8.83 -9.67
C ASN A 321 25.09 8.46 -8.24
N SER A 322 24.13 7.96 -7.47
CA SER A 322 24.36 7.37 -6.16
C SER A 322 24.89 5.94 -6.26
N GLY A 323 25.28 5.41 -7.42
CA GLY A 323 26.00 4.14 -7.61
C GLY A 323 25.35 2.85 -7.07
N ARG A 324 24.13 2.96 -6.51
CA ARG A 324 23.37 1.86 -5.90
C ARG A 324 23.11 0.72 -6.89
N GLY A 325 22.83 1.05 -8.15
CA GLY A 325 22.53 0.08 -9.20
C GLY A 325 23.64 -0.93 -9.52
N PHE A 326 24.89 -0.64 -9.11
CA PHE A 326 26.05 -1.52 -9.36
C PHE A 326 26.42 -2.42 -8.18
N TYR A 327 25.74 -2.29 -7.04
CA TYR A 327 26.09 -3.00 -5.79
C TYR A 327 25.12 -4.11 -5.38
N PHE A 328 24.02 -4.26 -6.13
CA PHE A 328 22.99 -5.27 -5.89
C PHE A 328 23.00 -6.43 -6.90
N GLU A 329 24.12 -6.65 -7.60
CA GLU A 329 24.40 -7.92 -8.33
C GLU A 329 25.19 -8.92 -7.47
#